data_AF-A0A2N5UT03-F1
#
_entry.id   AF-A0A2N5UT03-F1
#
_cell.length_a   1.000
_cell.length_b   1.000
_cell.length_c   1.000
_cell.angle_alpha   90.00
_cell.angle_beta   90.00
_cell.angle_gamma   90.00
#
_symmetry.space_group_name_H-M   'P 1'
#
loop_
_entity.id
_entity.type
_entity.pdbx_description
1 polymer ?
#
loop_
_entity_poly.entity_id
_entity_poly.type
_entity_poly.pdbx_seq_one_letter_code
_entity_poly.pdbx_strand_id
1 'polypeptide(L)'
;MATPTLDEVKAMDLSDHFWNMGALTHPDEPWAINVSIQKGISEYLTVIHCKEELSRIAREAQQAVKWAISRQTRLQEILELFNNEHEAPRGSTFIVDLCSKHNLQTSVLESVYANLSKNHCQLLMAWNSHCSQLLEWTQRYRPSQEADEINISERWNKAINDCKNIWENQTNASSVIMEYADQEEYEEEDMLEQEELGNLNENDENLQGIVDEDDELE
;
A
#
# COMPACT_ATOMS: atom_id res chain seq x y z
N MET A 1 -24.88 -21.32 -25.34
CA MET A 1 -25.65 -21.54 -24.09
C MET A 1 -26.45 -20.28 -23.78
N ALA A 2 -27.56 -20.38 -23.06
CA ALA A 2 -28.35 -19.19 -22.67
C ALA A 2 -27.62 -18.41 -21.56
N THR A 3 -27.60 -17.08 -21.67
CA THR A 3 -26.98 -16.21 -20.66
C THR A 3 -27.80 -16.23 -19.37
N PRO A 4 -27.18 -16.53 -18.20
CA PRO A 4 -27.90 -16.57 -16.92
C PRO A 4 -28.39 -15.18 -16.50
N THR A 5 -29.48 -15.14 -15.74
CA THR A 5 -30.03 -13.91 -15.16
C THR A 5 -29.26 -13.49 -13.91
N LEU A 6 -29.37 -12.21 -13.52
CA LEU A 6 -28.63 -11.64 -12.39
C LEU A 6 -28.91 -12.36 -11.06
N ASP A 7 -30.14 -12.80 -10.83
CA ASP A 7 -30.52 -13.50 -9.60
C ASP A 7 -29.93 -14.92 -9.56
N GLU A 8 -29.78 -15.57 -10.71
CA GLU A 8 -29.12 -16.87 -10.83
C GLU A 8 -27.62 -16.74 -10.57
N VAL A 9 -26.97 -15.71 -11.10
CA VAL A 9 -25.53 -15.45 -10.88
C VAL A 9 -25.22 -15.17 -9.40
N LYS A 10 -26.10 -14.45 -8.70
CA LYS A 10 -25.93 -14.17 -7.27
C LYS A 10 -26.08 -15.41 -6.38
N ALA A 11 -26.78 -16.43 -6.86
CA ALA A 11 -26.99 -17.68 -6.15
C ALA A 11 -25.86 -18.70 -6.43
N MET A 12 -24.99 -18.43 -7.40
CA MET A 12 -23.84 -19.29 -7.72
C MET A 12 -22.79 -19.20 -6.62
N ASP A 13 -22.22 -20.36 -6.28
CA ASP A 13 -21.10 -20.45 -5.35
C ASP A 13 -19.82 -19.91 -5.99
N LEU A 14 -18.85 -19.48 -5.18
CA LEU A 14 -17.55 -18.96 -5.65
C LEU A 14 -16.74 -19.98 -6.46
N SER A 15 -17.01 -21.28 -6.30
CA SER A 15 -16.40 -22.35 -7.09
C SER A 15 -17.08 -22.63 -8.44
N ASP A 16 -18.17 -21.94 -8.76
CA ASP A 16 -18.91 -22.13 -10.01
C ASP A 16 -18.04 -21.85 -11.26
N HIS A 17 -18.24 -22.65 -12.31
CA HIS A 17 -17.54 -22.47 -13.59
C HIS A 17 -17.83 -21.12 -14.25
N PHE A 18 -18.92 -20.46 -13.87
CA PHE A 18 -19.21 -19.08 -14.25
C PHE A 18 -18.12 -18.10 -13.76
N TRP A 19 -17.52 -18.34 -12.59
CA TRP A 19 -16.48 -17.50 -11.99
C TRP A 19 -15.06 -17.94 -12.37
N ASN A 20 -14.86 -19.22 -12.67
CA ASN A 20 -13.58 -19.73 -13.15
C ASN A 20 -13.42 -19.40 -14.64
N MET A 21 -12.75 -18.28 -14.95
CA MET A 21 -12.22 -17.90 -16.26
C MET A 21 -13.13 -18.30 -17.43
N GLY A 22 -13.98 -17.35 -17.82
CA GLY A 22 -14.94 -17.44 -18.92
C GLY A 22 -14.52 -18.45 -19.97
N ALA A 23 -15.26 -19.56 -20.01
CA ALA A 23 -14.84 -20.77 -20.68
C ALA A 23 -14.28 -20.44 -22.08
N LEU A 24 -12.99 -20.71 -22.28
CA LEU A 24 -12.35 -20.74 -23.60
C LEU A 24 -12.88 -21.92 -24.43
N THR A 25 -14.16 -22.25 -24.29
CA THR A 25 -14.83 -23.38 -24.92
C THR A 25 -16.01 -22.84 -25.71
N HIS A 26 -15.71 -22.46 -26.95
CA HIS A 26 -16.67 -22.26 -28.01
C HIS A 26 -16.50 -23.39 -29.04
N PRO A 27 -17.59 -24.01 -29.52
CA PRO A 27 -17.51 -25.25 -30.28
C PRO A 27 -16.72 -25.17 -31.59
N ASP A 28 -16.61 -23.99 -32.21
CA ASP A 28 -16.01 -23.84 -33.56
C ASP A 28 -15.04 -22.64 -33.70
N GLU A 29 -14.69 -21.96 -32.61
CA GLU A 29 -13.85 -20.76 -32.72
C GLU A 29 -12.35 -21.08 -32.57
N PRO A 30 -11.46 -20.44 -33.36
CA PRO A 30 -10.02 -20.72 -33.33
C PRO A 30 -9.38 -20.55 -31.95
N TRP A 31 -9.84 -19.56 -31.17
CA TRP A 31 -9.36 -19.27 -29.82
C TRP A 31 -9.82 -20.28 -28.75
N ALA A 32 -10.77 -21.14 -29.07
CA ALA A 32 -11.34 -22.13 -28.16
C ALA A 32 -10.88 -23.58 -28.43
N ILE A 33 -10.24 -23.83 -29.56
CA ILE A 33 -9.80 -25.17 -29.98
C ILE A 33 -8.29 -25.25 -30.12
N ASN A 34 -7.65 -24.17 -30.60
CA ASN A 34 -6.21 -24.15 -30.80
C ASN A 34 -5.49 -23.94 -29.47
N VAL A 35 -4.73 -24.95 -29.04
CA VAL A 35 -3.95 -24.95 -27.79
C VAL A 35 -2.95 -23.79 -27.72
N SER A 36 -2.29 -23.45 -28.83
CA SER A 36 -1.33 -22.34 -28.87
C SER A 36 -2.03 -20.99 -28.69
N ILE A 37 -3.22 -20.81 -29.29
CA ILE A 37 -4.01 -19.59 -29.12
C ILE A 37 -4.55 -19.48 -27.68
N GLN A 38 -5.05 -20.58 -27.11
CA GLN A 38 -5.48 -20.61 -25.70
C GLN A 38 -4.33 -20.29 -24.74
N LYS A 39 -3.14 -20.85 -24.99
CA LYS A 39 -1.93 -20.55 -24.22
C LYS A 39 -1.59 -19.06 -24.31
N GLY A 40 -1.56 -18.50 -25.52
CA GLY A 40 -1.31 -17.07 -25.72
C GLY A 40 -2.34 -16.17 -25.03
N ILE A 41 -3.63 -16.50 -25.09
CA ILE A 41 -4.69 -15.76 -24.38
C ILE A 41 -4.49 -15.86 -22.86
N SER A 42 -4.21 -17.05 -22.35
CA SER A 42 -3.98 -17.28 -20.91
C SER A 42 -2.76 -16.49 -20.42
N GLU A 43 -1.66 -16.51 -21.17
CA GLU A 43 -0.43 -15.78 -20.84
C GLU A 43 -0.69 -14.26 -20.86
N TYR A 44 -1.36 -13.76 -21.89
CA TYR A 44 -1.75 -12.35 -22.00
C TYR A 44 -2.63 -11.89 -20.83
N LEU A 45 -3.68 -12.67 -20.50
CA LEU A 45 -4.55 -12.37 -19.36
C LEU A 45 -3.79 -12.40 -18.03
N THR A 46 -2.86 -13.35 -17.87
CA THR A 46 -2.01 -13.42 -16.68
C THR A 46 -1.19 -12.13 -16.52
N VAL A 47 -0.57 -11.65 -17.59
CA VAL A 47 0.19 -10.38 -17.56
C VAL A 47 -0.71 -9.20 -17.19
N ILE A 48 -1.92 -9.11 -17.75
CA ILE A 48 -2.88 -8.05 -17.39
C ILE A 48 -3.26 -8.13 -15.91
N HIS A 49 -3.63 -9.32 -15.43
CA HIS A 49 -4.02 -9.52 -14.03
C HIS A 49 -2.87 -9.16 -13.08
N CYS A 50 -1.63 -9.52 -13.41
CA CYS A 50 -0.46 -9.11 -12.62
C CYS A 50 -0.34 -7.58 -12.55
N LYS A 51 -0.52 -6.86 -13.67
CA LYS A 51 -0.48 -5.39 -13.69
C LYS A 51 -1.60 -4.76 -12.85
N GLU A 52 -2.81 -5.30 -12.92
CA GLU A 52 -3.93 -4.86 -12.10
C GLU A 52 -3.71 -5.14 -10.62
N GLU A 53 -3.14 -6.30 -10.30
CA GLU A 53 -2.80 -6.71 -8.94
C GLU A 53 -1.73 -5.80 -8.33
N LEU A 54 -0.65 -5.51 -9.06
CA LEU A 54 0.38 -4.55 -8.63
C LEU A 54 -0.20 -3.16 -8.38
N SER A 55 -1.12 -2.72 -9.25
CA SER A 55 -1.85 -1.46 -9.07
C SER A 55 -2.73 -1.47 -7.81
N ARG A 56 -3.33 -2.62 -7.47
CA ARG A 56 -4.11 -2.78 -6.24
C ARG A 56 -3.22 -2.76 -5.00
N ILE A 57 -2.13 -3.52 -5.00
CA ILE A 57 -1.14 -3.54 -3.92
C ILE A 57 -0.60 -2.13 -3.66
N ALA A 58 -0.26 -1.39 -4.72
CA ALA A 58 0.22 -0.02 -4.61
C ALA A 58 -0.78 0.92 -3.90
N ARG A 59 -2.07 0.79 -4.20
CA ARG A 59 -3.13 1.57 -3.53
C ARG A 59 -3.28 1.18 -2.06
N GLU A 60 -3.24 -0.11 -1.74
CA GLU A 60 -3.33 -0.61 -0.37
C GLU A 60 -2.13 -0.16 0.48
N ALA A 61 -0.92 -0.24 -0.06
CA ALA A 61 0.31 0.27 0.54
C ALA A 61 0.21 1.75 0.90
N GLN A 62 -0.21 2.59 -0.06
CA GLN A 62 -0.42 4.03 0.19
C GLN A 62 -1.52 4.26 1.24
N GLN A 63 -2.58 3.45 1.23
CA GLN A 63 -3.65 3.55 2.22
C GLN A 63 -3.15 3.21 3.63
N ALA A 64 -2.24 2.23 3.77
CA ALA A 64 -1.58 1.93 5.04
C ALA A 64 -0.74 3.13 5.54
N VAL A 65 0.01 3.78 4.65
CA VAL A 65 0.75 5.01 4.99
C VAL A 65 -0.21 6.13 5.41
N LYS A 66 -1.33 6.33 4.69
CA LYS A 66 -2.36 7.30 5.08
C LYS A 66 -2.95 7.00 6.46
N TRP A 67 -3.18 5.73 6.80
CA TRP A 67 -3.64 5.33 8.14
C TRP A 67 -2.60 5.61 9.21
N ALA A 68 -1.32 5.37 8.93
CA ALA A 68 -0.23 5.70 9.83
C ALA A 68 -0.17 7.20 10.13
N ILE A 69 -0.28 8.05 9.09
CA ILE A 69 -0.37 9.51 9.23
C ILE A 69 -1.60 9.91 10.06
N SER A 70 -2.77 9.33 9.77
CA SER A 70 -4.00 9.62 10.51
C SER A 70 -3.89 9.25 11.99
N ARG A 71 -3.24 8.13 12.30
CA ARG A 71 -2.97 7.71 13.67
C ARG A 71 -2.05 8.71 14.39
N GLN A 72 -1.01 9.20 13.73
CA GLN A 72 -0.13 10.23 14.28
C GLN A 72 -0.89 11.52 14.59
N THR A 73 -1.74 11.99 13.67
CA THR A 73 -2.60 13.17 13.91
C THR A 73 -3.48 12.98 15.14
N ARG A 74 -4.09 11.80 15.31
CA ARG A 74 -4.92 11.51 16.51
C ARG A 74 -4.11 11.51 17.81
N LEU A 75 -2.86 11.05 17.78
CA LEU A 75 -1.98 11.10 18.96
C LEU A 75 -1.55 12.53 19.31
N GLN A 76 -1.42 13.41 18.31
CA GLN A 76 -1.19 14.83 18.55
C GLN A 76 -2.41 15.52 19.13
N GLU A 77 -3.61 15.24 18.61
CA GLU A 77 -4.87 15.76 19.18
C GLU A 77 -5.00 15.37 20.66
N ILE A 78 -4.65 14.13 21.02
CA ILE A 78 -4.63 13.70 22.43
C ILE A 78 -3.58 14.47 23.24
N LEU A 79 -2.39 14.71 22.69
CA LEU A 79 -1.35 15.51 23.34
C LEU A 79 -1.82 16.95 23.61
N GLU A 80 -2.49 17.55 22.65
CA GLU A 80 -3.07 18.88 22.78
C GLU A 80 -4.13 18.92 23.88
N LEU A 81 -4.94 17.87 24.04
CA LEU A 81 -5.89 17.78 25.15
C LEU A 81 -5.21 17.78 26.52
N PHE A 82 -4.03 17.16 26.65
CA PHE A 82 -3.23 17.20 27.87
C PHE A 82 -2.55 18.57 28.09
N ASN A 83 -1.99 19.17 27.04
CA ASN A 83 -1.24 20.43 27.16
C ASN A 83 -2.14 21.66 27.36
N ASN A 84 -3.40 21.61 26.90
CA ASN A 84 -4.37 22.71 27.03
C ASN A 84 -4.92 22.91 28.46
N GLU A 85 -4.16 22.50 29.48
CA GLU A 85 -4.46 22.80 30.89
C GLU A 85 -4.50 24.30 31.21
N HIS A 86 -3.88 25.15 30.38
CA HIS A 86 -3.71 26.58 30.69
C HIS A 86 -4.49 27.60 29.86
N GLU A 87 -5.07 27.28 28.70
CA GLU A 87 -5.66 28.32 27.82
C GLU A 87 -7.15 28.16 27.46
N ALA A 88 -7.81 27.02 27.74
CA ALA A 88 -9.24 26.87 27.43
C ALA A 88 -10.04 26.09 28.49
N PRO A 89 -11.25 26.54 28.89
CA PRO A 89 -12.08 25.86 29.89
C PRO A 89 -12.63 24.48 29.44
N ARG A 90 -12.29 23.98 28.24
CA ARG A 90 -12.84 22.75 27.65
C ARG A 90 -11.88 21.56 27.56
N GLY A 91 -10.55 21.79 27.47
CA GLY A 91 -9.56 20.71 27.32
C GLY A 91 -9.23 20.02 28.64
N SER A 92 -8.79 20.81 29.63
CA SER A 92 -8.56 20.36 31.01
C SER A 92 -9.80 19.71 31.65
N THR A 93 -10.98 20.28 31.39
CA THR A 93 -12.23 19.76 31.95
C THR A 93 -12.65 18.44 31.33
N PHE A 94 -12.34 18.18 30.05
CA PHE A 94 -12.69 16.92 29.39
C PHE A 94 -11.94 15.73 29.99
N ILE A 95 -10.62 15.83 30.16
CA ILE A 95 -9.82 14.73 30.73
C ILE A 95 -10.22 14.50 32.19
N VAL A 96 -10.41 15.56 32.97
CA VAL A 96 -10.84 15.47 34.37
C VAL A 96 -12.26 14.89 34.50
N ASP A 97 -13.19 15.26 33.63
CA ASP A 97 -14.56 14.70 33.59
C ASP A 97 -14.55 13.23 33.18
N LEU A 98 -13.75 12.87 32.17
CA LEU A 98 -13.57 11.48 31.74
C LEU A 98 -12.98 10.61 32.87
N CYS A 99 -11.92 11.10 33.52
CA CYS A 99 -11.29 10.44 34.67
C CYS A 99 -12.28 10.27 35.83
N SER A 100 -13.09 11.29 36.12
CA SER A 100 -14.12 11.25 37.17
C SER A 100 -15.24 10.27 36.83
N LYS A 101 -15.69 10.24 35.58
CA LYS A 101 -16.75 9.34 35.09
C LYS A 101 -16.33 7.87 35.13
N HIS A 102 -15.06 7.58 34.87
CA HIS A 102 -14.52 6.22 34.78
C HIS A 102 -13.71 5.79 36.01
N ASN A 103 -13.63 6.61 37.06
CA ASN A 103 -12.81 6.38 38.26
C ASN A 103 -11.32 6.09 37.92
N LEU A 104 -10.76 6.81 36.95
CA LEU A 104 -9.38 6.67 36.51
C LEU A 104 -8.53 7.83 37.02
N GLN A 105 -7.28 7.55 37.40
CA GLN A 105 -6.31 8.60 37.70
C GLN A 105 -5.75 9.20 36.41
N THR A 106 -5.59 10.52 36.35
CA THR A 106 -5.01 11.22 35.19
C THR A 106 -3.61 10.71 34.86
N SER A 107 -2.80 10.41 35.88
CA SER A 107 -1.46 9.82 35.74
C SER A 107 -1.46 8.48 35.00
N VAL A 108 -2.52 7.68 35.13
CA VAL A 108 -2.65 6.41 34.41
C VAL A 108 -2.87 6.71 32.92
N LEU A 109 -3.72 7.67 32.58
CA LEU A 109 -3.98 8.05 31.19
C LEU A 109 -2.73 8.64 30.53
N GLU A 110 -2.00 9.51 31.23
CA GLU A 110 -0.72 10.05 30.78
C GLU A 110 0.31 8.94 30.54
N SER A 111 0.40 7.96 31.45
CA SER A 111 1.34 6.84 31.30
C SER A 111 1.00 5.94 30.11
N VAL A 112 -0.30 5.68 29.88
CA VAL A 112 -0.78 4.89 28.73
C VAL A 112 -0.50 5.65 27.44
N TYR A 113 -0.79 6.96 27.42
CA TYR A 113 -0.46 7.81 26.28
C TYR A 113 1.03 7.79 25.99
N ALA A 114 1.88 8.04 27.00
CA ALA A 114 3.33 8.09 26.85
C ALA A 114 3.90 6.76 26.33
N ASN A 115 3.34 5.61 26.75
CA ASN A 115 3.75 4.31 26.24
C ASN A 115 3.31 4.13 24.78
N LEU A 116 2.04 4.45 24.47
CA LEU A 116 1.48 4.35 23.13
C LEU A 116 2.22 5.24 22.13
N SER A 117 2.53 6.49 22.51
CA SER A 117 3.27 7.43 21.68
C SER A 117 4.70 6.98 21.45
N LYS A 118 5.39 6.46 22.48
CA LYS A 118 6.75 5.92 22.34
C LYS A 118 6.80 4.77 21.34
N ASN A 119 5.94 3.76 21.51
CA ASN A 119 5.88 2.62 20.59
C ASN A 119 5.52 3.07 19.17
N HIS A 120 4.59 4.01 19.03
CA HIS A 120 4.21 4.54 17.73
C HIS A 120 5.36 5.30 17.05
N CYS A 121 6.06 6.17 17.78
CA CYS A 121 7.20 6.91 17.25
C CYS A 121 8.32 5.96 16.83
N GLN A 122 8.64 4.96 17.66
CA GLN A 122 9.65 3.94 17.31
C GLN A 122 9.30 3.21 16.02
N LEU A 123 8.05 2.75 15.89
CA LEU A 123 7.59 2.04 14.69
C LEU A 123 7.69 2.93 13.45
N LEU A 124 7.20 4.17 13.53
CA LEU A 124 7.23 5.11 12.41
C LEU A 124 8.65 5.47 12.00
N MET A 125 9.56 5.65 12.97
CA MET A 125 10.97 5.92 12.67
C MET A 125 11.67 4.74 12.02
N ALA A 126 11.40 3.51 12.50
CA ALA A 126 11.93 2.29 11.88
C ALA A 126 11.40 2.09 10.45
N TRP A 127 10.15 2.46 10.19
CA TRP A 127 9.53 2.31 8.88
C TRP A 127 9.84 3.48 7.92
N ASN A 128 10.50 4.54 8.37
CA ASN A 128 10.64 5.76 7.58
C ASN A 128 11.34 5.56 6.23
N SER A 129 12.43 4.79 6.21
CA SER A 129 13.16 4.45 4.97
C SER A 129 12.28 3.67 4.01
N HIS A 130 11.71 2.56 4.48
CA HIS A 130 10.86 1.67 3.69
C HIS A 130 9.59 2.37 3.19
N CYS A 131 8.91 3.16 4.02
CA CYS A 131 7.73 3.91 3.57
C CYS A 131 8.08 4.95 2.51
N SER A 132 9.27 5.55 2.55
CA SER A 132 9.70 6.51 1.53
C SER A 132 9.94 5.82 0.18
N GLN A 133 10.66 4.69 0.20
CA GLN A 133 10.88 3.85 -0.99
C GLN A 133 9.57 3.29 -1.54
N LEU A 134 8.70 2.80 -0.66
CA LEU A 134 7.38 2.28 -1.03
C LEU A 134 6.54 3.36 -1.71
N LEU A 135 6.51 4.58 -1.19
CA LEU A 135 5.79 5.69 -1.83
C LEU A 135 6.35 6.00 -3.22
N GLU A 136 7.67 5.99 -3.39
CA GLU A 136 8.32 6.15 -4.70
C GLU A 136 7.99 5.01 -5.67
N TRP A 137 8.08 3.75 -5.21
CA TRP A 137 7.73 2.57 -5.99
C TRP A 137 6.26 2.58 -6.44
N THR A 138 5.33 2.91 -5.53
CA THR A 138 3.89 2.95 -5.85
C THR A 138 3.52 4.00 -6.89
N GLN A 139 4.37 5.00 -7.13
CA GLN A 139 4.15 6.02 -8.16
C GLN A 139 4.12 5.41 -9.57
N ARG A 140 4.85 4.30 -9.79
CA ARG A 140 4.95 3.59 -11.08
C ARG A 140 3.62 2.97 -11.54
N TYR A 141 2.75 2.62 -10.61
CA TYR A 141 1.51 1.88 -10.88
C TYR A 141 0.23 2.74 -10.81
N ARG A 142 0.38 4.07 -10.72
CA ARG A 142 -0.76 4.98 -10.60
C ARG A 142 -1.12 5.62 -11.96
N PRO A 143 -2.40 5.64 -12.34
CA PRO A 143 -2.84 6.46 -13.48
C PRO A 143 -2.67 7.95 -13.15
N SER A 144 -2.11 8.74 -14.09
CA SER A 144 -1.66 10.14 -13.94
C SER A 144 -2.72 11.18 -13.50
N GLN A 145 -3.91 10.75 -13.10
CA GLN A 145 -5.09 11.60 -12.87
C GLN A 145 -5.42 11.84 -11.38
N GLU A 146 -4.71 11.22 -10.44
CA GLU A 146 -4.91 11.43 -8.99
C GLU A 146 -3.95 12.52 -8.45
N ALA A 147 -4.43 13.77 -8.41
CA ALA A 147 -3.68 14.96 -7.98
C ALA A 147 -3.25 15.00 -6.49
N ASP A 148 -3.44 13.91 -5.73
CA ASP A 148 -3.26 13.86 -4.27
C ASP A 148 -1.85 13.39 -3.82
N GLU A 149 -0.95 13.02 -4.73
CA GLU A 149 0.34 12.38 -4.39
C GLU A 149 1.32 13.31 -3.68
N ILE A 150 1.45 14.55 -4.17
CA ILE A 150 2.32 15.58 -3.58
C ILE A 150 1.95 15.80 -2.10
N ASN A 151 0.70 15.54 -1.73
CA ASN A 151 0.21 15.67 -0.36
C ASN A 151 0.66 14.52 0.58
N ILE A 152 0.80 13.29 0.10
CA ILE A 152 1.03 12.13 0.98
C ILE A 152 2.47 12.10 1.48
N SER A 153 3.46 12.25 0.58
CA SER A 153 4.88 12.24 0.95
C SER A 153 5.24 13.42 1.87
N GLU A 154 4.69 14.61 1.59
CA GLU A 154 4.83 15.78 2.47
C GLU A 154 4.22 15.53 3.86
N ARG A 155 3.02 14.94 3.91
CA ARG A 155 2.36 14.60 5.19
C ARG A 155 3.08 13.51 5.95
N TRP A 156 3.66 12.53 5.26
CA TRP A 156 4.51 11.52 5.87
C TRP A 156 5.74 12.16 6.52
N ASN A 157 6.47 12.98 5.77
CA ASN A 157 7.64 13.69 6.30
C ASN A 157 7.29 14.57 7.50
N LYS A 158 6.14 15.27 7.45
CA LYS A 158 5.64 16.02 8.61
C LYS A 158 5.36 15.11 9.81
N ALA A 159 4.63 14.00 9.60
CA ALA A 159 4.31 13.05 10.66
C ALA A 159 5.57 12.46 11.31
N ILE A 160 6.61 12.17 10.53
CA ILE A 160 7.90 11.68 11.02
C ILE A 160 8.64 12.75 11.83
N ASN A 161 8.69 14.00 11.36
CA ASN A 161 9.28 15.08 12.13
C ASN A 161 8.56 15.31 13.46
N ASP A 162 7.23 15.24 13.44
CA ASP A 162 6.42 15.34 14.65
C ASP A 162 6.69 14.19 15.63
N CYS A 163 6.86 12.97 15.13
CA CYS A 163 7.25 11.82 15.95
C CYS A 163 8.63 12.00 16.59
N LYS A 164 9.61 12.50 15.83
CA LYS A 164 10.95 12.80 16.36
C LYS A 164 10.86 13.81 17.51
N ASN A 165 10.11 14.89 17.32
CA ASN A 165 9.89 15.90 18.36
C ASN A 165 9.23 15.32 19.62
N ILE A 166 8.17 14.51 19.46
CA ILE A 166 7.49 13.86 20.60
C ILE A 166 8.44 12.90 21.31
N TRP A 167 9.21 12.11 20.57
CA TRP A 167 10.18 11.18 21.11
C TRP A 167 11.26 11.87 21.95
N GLU A 168 11.86 12.93 21.40
CA GLU A 168 12.90 13.70 22.09
C GLU A 168 12.36 14.35 23.38
N ASN A 169 11.15 14.92 23.31
CA ASN A 169 10.48 15.50 24.47
C ASN A 169 10.15 14.47 25.56
N GLN A 170 9.79 13.23 25.19
CA GLN A 170 9.38 12.19 26.14
C GLN A 170 10.51 11.33 26.69
N THR A 171 11.66 11.29 26.02
CA THR A 171 12.80 10.44 26.40
C THR A 171 14.01 11.24 26.87
N ASN A 172 14.03 12.56 26.69
CA ASN A 172 15.21 13.42 26.89
C ASN A 172 16.46 12.88 26.17
N ALA A 173 16.27 12.09 25.12
CA ALA A 173 17.31 11.45 24.34
C ALA A 173 17.12 11.82 22.86
N SER A 174 18.23 12.00 22.15
CA SER A 174 18.19 12.28 20.71
C SER A 174 17.53 11.12 19.97
N SER A 175 16.70 11.45 18.99
CA SER A 175 16.07 10.47 18.11
C SER A 175 17.12 9.76 17.26
N VAL A 176 17.56 8.57 17.67
CA VAL A 176 18.37 7.69 16.83
C VAL A 176 17.43 6.89 15.93
N ILE A 177 17.50 7.13 14.63
CA ILE A 177 16.83 6.27 13.63
C ILE A 177 17.58 4.94 13.65
N MET A 178 16.97 3.90 14.24
CA MET A 178 17.42 2.53 14.01
C MET A 178 16.82 2.10 12.68
N GLU A 179 17.63 2.15 11.63
CA GLU A 179 17.34 1.45 10.39
C GLU A 179 17.45 -0.04 10.68
N TYR A 180 16.31 -0.72 10.85
CA TYR A 180 16.23 -2.17 10.76
C TYR A 180 16.21 -2.58 9.28
N ALA A 181 17.13 -2.02 8.48
CA ALA A 181 17.33 -2.51 7.14
C ALA A 181 18.01 -3.88 7.29
N ASP A 182 17.24 -4.96 7.12
CA ASP A 182 17.85 -6.25 6.84
C ASP A 182 18.49 -6.11 5.45
N GLN A 183 19.78 -5.81 5.45
CA GLN A 183 20.57 -5.52 4.24
C GLN A 183 20.42 -6.64 3.20
N GLU A 184 20.22 -7.88 3.64
CA GLU A 184 19.97 -9.04 2.79
C GLU A 184 18.61 -8.97 2.05
N GLU A 185 17.55 -8.47 2.70
CA GLU A 185 16.22 -8.31 2.07
C GLU A 185 16.25 -7.21 1.00
N TYR A 186 16.99 -6.13 1.26
CA TYR A 186 17.18 -5.03 0.32
C TYR A 186 17.98 -5.45 -0.93
N GLU A 187 19.00 -6.28 -0.74
CA GLU A 187 19.79 -6.86 -1.84
C GLU A 187 18.97 -7.86 -2.66
N GLU A 188 18.08 -8.63 -2.02
CA GLU A 188 17.16 -9.54 -2.72
C GLU A 188 16.13 -8.77 -3.57
N GLU A 189 15.50 -7.73 -3.03
CA GLU A 189 14.54 -6.90 -3.79
C GLU A 189 15.19 -6.18 -4.98
N ASP A 190 16.39 -5.62 -4.83
CA ASP A 190 17.11 -4.94 -5.93
C ASP A 190 17.50 -5.90 -7.07
N MET A 191 17.90 -7.14 -6.73
CA MET A 191 18.15 -8.18 -7.74
C MET A 191 16.88 -8.53 -8.53
N LEU A 192 15.73 -8.63 -7.85
CA LEU A 192 14.44 -8.94 -8.49
C LEU A 192 13.95 -7.79 -9.40
N GLU A 193 14.09 -6.52 -8.98
CA GLU A 193 13.73 -5.37 -9.81
C GLU A 193 14.60 -5.26 -11.08
N GLN A 194 15.90 -5.56 -10.97
CA GLN A 194 16.80 -5.58 -12.13
C GLN A 194 16.45 -6.70 -13.12
N GLU A 195 16.05 -7.87 -12.62
CA GLU A 195 15.61 -8.98 -13.46
C GLU A 195 14.29 -8.67 -14.19
N GLU A 196 13.35 -7.96 -13.54
CA GLU A 196 12.10 -7.51 -14.17
C GLU A 196 12.35 -6.47 -15.28
N LEU A 197 13.23 -5.49 -15.05
CA LEU A 197 13.60 -4.49 -16.05
C LEU A 197 14.39 -5.08 -17.23
N GLY A 198 15.26 -6.07 -16.98
CA GLY A 198 15.97 -6.81 -18.02
C GLY A 198 15.02 -7.59 -18.93
N ASN A 199 14.04 -8.28 -18.33
CA ASN A 199 13.04 -9.05 -19.06
C ASN A 199 12.08 -8.17 -19.91
N LEU A 200 11.80 -6.93 -19.48
CA LEU A 200 11.01 -5.99 -20.29
C LEU A 200 11.77 -5.53 -21.55
N ASN A 201 13.08 -5.31 -21.46
CA ASN A 201 13.91 -4.92 -22.60
C ASN A 201 14.11 -6.08 -23.60
N GLU A 202 14.31 -7.31 -23.13
CA GLU A 202 14.46 -8.48 -24.04
C GLU A 202 13.16 -8.80 -24.80
N ASN A 203 12.00 -8.52 -24.21
CA ASN A 203 10.70 -8.73 -24.85
C ASN A 203 10.36 -7.66 -25.89
N ASP A 204 10.85 -6.42 -25.75
CA ASP A 204 10.71 -5.36 -26.77
C ASP A 204 11.66 -5.57 -27.96
N GLU A 205 12.89 -6.07 -27.74
CA GLU A 205 13.81 -6.43 -28.84
C GLU A 205 13.32 -7.63 -29.65
N ASN A 206 12.68 -8.62 -29.01
CA ASN A 206 12.09 -9.77 -29.72
C ASN A 206 10.86 -9.41 -30.56
N LEU A 207 10.15 -8.31 -30.26
CA LEU A 207 9.01 -7.86 -31.07
C LEU A 207 9.44 -7.07 -32.33
N GLN A 208 10.64 -6.50 -32.33
CA GLN A 208 11.19 -5.78 -33.49
C GLN A 208 11.90 -6.70 -34.50
N GLY A 209 12.23 -7.94 -34.13
CA GLY A 209 12.86 -8.92 -35.03
C GLY A 209 11.92 -9.71 -35.93
N ILE A 210 10.60 -9.54 -35.83
CA ILE A 210 9.60 -10.38 -36.55
C ILE A 210 9.06 -9.70 -37.83
N VAL A 211 9.50 -8.49 -38.19
CA VAL A 211 8.92 -7.73 -39.33
C VAL A 211 9.71 -7.84 -40.64
N ASP A 212 10.93 -8.41 -40.67
CA ASP A 212 11.84 -8.30 -41.83
C ASP A 212 12.26 -9.64 -42.49
N GLU A 213 11.43 -10.68 -42.50
CA GLU A 213 11.67 -11.88 -43.33
C GLU A 213 10.37 -12.37 -43.99
N ASP A 214 9.85 -11.62 -44.97
CA ASP A 214 8.95 -12.15 -46.01
C ASP A 214 8.89 -11.15 -47.19
N ASP A 215 10.02 -10.91 -47.84
CA ASP A 215 10.05 -10.26 -49.16
C ASP A 215 11.35 -10.60 -49.92
N GLU A 216 11.60 -11.90 -50.11
CA GLU A 216 12.41 -12.39 -51.23
C GLU A 216 12.16 -13.90 -51.38
N LEU A 217 11.37 -14.29 -52.37
CA LEU A 217 11.69 -15.34 -53.35
C LEU A 217 10.49 -15.65 -54.28
N GLU A 218 10.73 -15.37 -55.57
CA GLU A 218 10.01 -15.72 -56.82
C GLU A 218 8.74 -14.94 -57.22
#